data_AF-A0A3D1XWJ3-F1
#
_entry.id   AF-A0A3D1XWJ3-F1
#
_cell.length_a   1.000
_cell.length_b   1.000
_cell.length_c   1.000
_cell.angle_alpha   90.00
_cell.angle_beta   90.00
_cell.angle_gamma   90.00
#
_symmetry.space_group_name_H-M   'P 1'
#
loop_
_entity.id
_entity.type
_entity.pdbx_description
1 polymer ?
#
loop_
_entity_poly.entity_id
_entity_poly.type
_entity_poly.pdbx_seq_one_letter_code
_entity_poly.pdbx_strand_id
1 'polypeptide(L)'
;MLGKLLINLKDKDMSQLFNKDGLPVKNNLKAIQEELVRGTGFVIAEKVSAFIQNASLHEKHIVISMDNGTAAPTEKKFVVGRIKEALELFQLELSGPKS
;
A
#
# COMPACT_ATOMS: atom_id res chain seq x y z
N MET A 1 -23.88 24.02 -12.26
CA MET A 1 -23.65 23.16 -11.07
C MET A 1 -23.04 21.79 -11.39
N LEU A 2 -23.18 21.24 -12.59
CA LEU A 2 -22.64 19.93 -12.98
C LEU A 2 -21.10 19.86 -13.07
N GLY A 3 -20.43 20.96 -13.39
CA GLY A 3 -18.96 20.99 -13.54
C GLY A 3 -18.18 20.72 -12.25
N LYS A 4 -18.72 21.12 -11.09
CA LYS A 4 -18.06 20.91 -9.78
C LYS A 4 -18.20 19.46 -9.29
N LEU A 5 -19.25 18.75 -9.73
CA LEU A 5 -19.48 17.34 -9.41
C LEU A 5 -18.58 16.42 -10.26
N LEU A 6 -18.34 16.78 -11.53
CA LEU A 6 -17.46 16.03 -12.44
C LEU A 6 -15.96 16.17 -12.09
N ILE A 7 -15.55 17.29 -11.50
CA ILE A 7 -14.16 17.49 -11.03
C ILE A 7 -13.88 16.56 -9.83
N ASN A 8 -14.83 16.42 -8.90
CA ASN A 8 -14.70 15.51 -7.75
C ASN A 8 -14.71 14.01 -8.10
N LEU A 9 -15.10 13.63 -9.32
CA LEU A 9 -15.06 12.23 -9.79
C LEU A 9 -13.76 11.90 -10.54
N LYS A 10 -12.95 12.91 -10.90
CA LYS A 10 -11.62 12.73 -11.53
C LYS A 10 -10.47 12.71 -10.53
N ASP A 11 -10.69 13.22 -9.33
CA ASP A 11 -9.68 13.35 -8.28
C ASP A 11 -9.97 12.40 -7.11
N LYS A 12 -9.60 11.12 -7.25
CA LYS A 12 -9.30 10.14 -6.18
C LYS A 12 -9.69 8.74 -6.61
N ASP A 13 -8.77 8.03 -7.25
CA ASP A 13 -8.73 6.59 -7.07
C ASP A 13 -8.22 6.35 -5.63
N MET A 14 -9.09 6.55 -4.64
CA MET A 14 -8.84 6.14 -3.25
C MET A 14 -9.11 4.65 -3.20
N SER A 15 -8.21 3.89 -3.82
CA SER A 15 -8.23 2.45 -3.79
C SER A 15 -8.45 1.99 -2.35
N GLN A 16 -9.51 1.19 -2.20
CA GLN A 16 -9.89 0.66 -0.90
C GLN A 16 -8.78 -0.28 -0.44
N LEU A 17 -8.24 0.01 0.74
CA LEU A 17 -7.21 -0.81 1.36
C LEU A 17 -7.88 -1.83 2.27
N PHE A 18 -7.29 -3.03 2.34
CA PHE A 18 -7.71 -4.08 3.26
C PHE A 18 -6.51 -4.64 4.02
N ASN A 19 -6.73 -5.10 5.25
CA ASN A 19 -5.72 -5.87 5.98
C ASN A 19 -5.82 -7.38 5.67
N LYS A 20 -5.03 -8.20 6.36
CA LYS A 20 -5.01 -9.66 6.15
C LYS A 20 -6.37 -10.34 6.39
N ASP A 21 -7.20 -9.75 7.24
CA ASP A 21 -8.50 -10.29 7.64
C ASP A 21 -9.64 -9.79 6.72
N GLY A 22 -9.32 -9.01 5.70
CA GLY A 22 -10.31 -8.40 4.81
C GLY A 22 -11.03 -7.19 5.40
N LEU A 23 -10.51 -6.62 6.51
CA LEU A 23 -11.08 -5.42 7.11
C LEU A 23 -10.56 -4.16 6.42
N PRO A 24 -11.40 -3.14 6.23
CA PRO A 24 -11.02 -1.92 5.54
C PRO A 24 -9.99 -1.11 6.34
N VAL A 25 -8.90 -0.71 5.69
CA VAL A 25 -7.86 0.18 6.24
C VAL A 25 -8.02 1.58 5.65
N LYS A 26 -7.88 2.62 6.48
CA LYS A 26 -7.93 4.00 5.97
C LYS A 26 -6.72 4.28 5.07
N ASN A 27 -6.95 4.81 3.87
CA ASN A 27 -5.86 5.21 2.98
C ASN A 27 -5.21 6.53 3.43
N ASN A 28 -4.31 6.44 4.40
CA ASN A 28 -3.35 7.47 4.78
C ASN A 28 -2.12 6.82 5.41
N LEU A 29 -0.96 7.48 5.32
CA LEU A 29 0.33 6.94 5.78
C LEU A 29 0.28 6.44 7.23
N LYS A 30 -0.37 7.19 8.13
CA LYS A 30 -0.45 6.83 9.56
C LYS A 30 -1.19 5.51 9.76
N ALA A 31 -2.37 5.36 9.17
CA ALA A 31 -3.18 4.15 9.33
C ALA A 31 -2.51 2.92 8.68
N ILE A 32 -1.88 3.10 7.51
CA ILE A 32 -1.13 2.01 6.85
C ILE A 32 0.07 1.60 7.72
N GLN A 33 0.81 2.57 8.26
CA GLN A 33 1.93 2.30 9.16
C GLN A 33 1.47 1.57 10.44
N GLU A 34 0.35 2.00 11.03
CA GLU A 34 -0.24 1.35 12.21
C GLU A 34 -0.62 -0.10 11.91
N GLU A 35 -1.25 -0.37 10.77
CA GLU A 35 -1.63 -1.74 10.36
C GLU A 35 -0.39 -2.62 10.14
N LEU A 36 0.67 -2.09 9.54
CA LEU A 36 1.91 -2.83 9.30
C LEU A 36 2.71 -3.12 10.58
N VAL A 37 2.73 -2.19 11.54
CA VAL A 37 3.62 -2.31 12.72
C VAL A 37 2.90 -2.89 13.93
N ARG A 38 1.60 -2.60 14.09
CA ARG A 38 0.81 -2.95 15.28
C ARG A 38 -0.42 -3.80 14.96
N GLY A 39 -0.90 -3.76 13.71
CA GLY A 39 -2.04 -4.56 13.23
C GLY A 39 -1.60 -5.93 12.71
N THR A 40 -2.17 -6.37 11.59
CA THR A 40 -1.90 -7.69 11.03
C THR A 40 -0.56 -7.80 10.32
N GLY A 41 0.18 -6.69 10.18
CA GLY A 41 1.44 -6.67 9.43
C GLY A 41 1.26 -6.76 7.92
N PHE A 42 0.07 -6.42 7.40
CA PHE A 42 -0.29 -6.60 6.00
C PHE A 42 -1.35 -5.59 5.58
N VAL A 43 -1.16 -4.98 4.40
CA VAL A 43 -2.13 -4.10 3.74
C VAL A 43 -2.12 -4.42 2.25
N ILE A 44 -3.28 -4.50 1.61
CA ILE A 44 -3.43 -4.78 0.17
C ILE A 44 -4.41 -3.82 -0.50
N ALA A 45 -4.13 -3.54 -1.76
CA ALA A 45 -4.98 -2.91 -2.75
C ALA A 45 -4.95 -3.75 -4.03
N GLU A 46 -5.73 -3.36 -5.04
CA GLU A 46 -5.88 -4.10 -6.30
C GLU A 46 -4.54 -4.50 -6.96
N LYS A 47 -3.54 -3.61 -6.96
CA LYS A 47 -2.26 -3.81 -7.69
C LYS A 47 -1.01 -3.76 -6.83
N VAL A 48 -1.17 -3.54 -5.53
CA VAL A 48 -0.04 -3.39 -4.61
C VAL A 48 -0.39 -3.90 -3.23
N SER A 49 0.55 -4.57 -2.59
CA SER A 49 0.48 -4.94 -1.17
C SER A 49 1.75 -4.56 -0.43
N ALA A 50 1.61 -4.29 0.86
CA ALA A 50 2.70 -4.05 1.79
C ALA A 50 2.58 -5.06 2.94
N PHE A 51 3.67 -5.74 3.29
CA PHE A 51 3.63 -6.70 4.40
C PHE A 51 4.97 -6.88 5.10
N ILE A 52 4.91 -7.29 6.37
CA ILE A 52 6.10 -7.62 7.16
C ILE A 52 6.49 -9.08 6.91
N GLN A 53 7.72 -9.29 6.45
CA GLN A 53 8.33 -10.61 6.27
C GLN A 53 9.48 -10.77 7.27
N ASN A 54 9.48 -11.87 8.03
CA ASN A 54 10.62 -12.22 8.86
C ASN A 54 11.71 -12.84 7.97
N ALA A 55 12.89 -12.23 7.93
CA ALA A 55 14.08 -12.82 7.29
C ALA A 55 14.87 -13.70 8.27
N SER A 56 14.84 -13.37 9.56
CA SER A 56 15.39 -14.19 10.64
C SER A 56 14.63 -13.92 11.96
N LEU A 57 15.10 -14.49 13.07
CA LEU A 57 14.54 -14.20 14.41
C LEU A 57 14.63 -12.71 14.78
N HIS A 58 15.67 -12.01 14.30
CA HIS A 58 15.95 -10.62 14.66
C HIS A 58 15.77 -9.64 13.50
N GLU A 59 15.59 -10.15 12.29
CA GLU A 59 15.54 -9.34 11.08
C GLU A 59 14.17 -9.45 10.42
N LYS A 60 13.55 -8.28 10.20
CA LYS A 60 12.28 -8.13 9.51
C LYS A 60 12.45 -7.17 8.34
N HIS A 61 11.74 -7.48 7.27
CA HIS A 61 11.61 -6.62 6.11
C HIS A 61 10.17 -6.17 5.94
N ILE A 62 9.99 -4.96 5.45
CA ILE A 62 8.76 -4.51 4.82
C ILE A 62 8.89 -4.84 3.34
N VAL A 63 7.99 -5.66 2.83
CA VAL A 63 7.95 -6.06 1.43
C VAL A 63 6.81 -5.31 0.76
N ILE A 64 7.13 -4.60 -0.32
CA ILE A 64 6.14 -4.02 -1.23
C ILE A 64 6.07 -4.95 -2.44
N SER A 65 4.93 -5.59 -2.64
CA SER A 65 4.67 -6.46 -3.80
C SER A 65 3.72 -5.75 -4.75
N MET A 66 4.12 -5.66 -6.02
CA MET A 66 3.41 -4.96 -7.08
C MET A 66 3.01 -5.99 -8.14
N ASP A 67 1.71 -6.07 -8.40
CA ASP A 67 1.13 -6.96 -9.41
C ASP A 67 0.09 -6.19 -10.22
N ASN A 68 0.43 -5.87 -11.47
CA ASN A 68 -0.45 -5.15 -12.37
C ASN A 68 -1.26 -6.08 -13.29
N GLY A 69 -1.15 -7.41 -13.11
CA GLY A 69 -1.81 -8.44 -13.91
C GLY A 69 -1.29 -8.59 -15.34
N THR A 70 -0.27 -7.81 -15.75
CA THR A 70 0.30 -7.85 -17.12
C THR A 70 1.67 -8.51 -17.19
N ALA A 71 2.38 -8.58 -16.07
CA ALA A 71 3.71 -9.17 -15.95
C ALA A 71 3.82 -10.00 -14.65
N ALA A 72 4.94 -10.71 -14.49
CA ALA A 72 5.24 -11.37 -13.23
C ALA A 72 5.27 -10.33 -12.08
N PRO A 73 4.72 -10.64 -10.89
CA PRO A 73 4.76 -9.75 -9.74
C PRO A 73 6.21 -9.38 -9.39
N THR A 74 6.41 -8.13 -9.00
CA THR A 74 7.71 -7.64 -8.54
C THR A 74 7.66 -7.30 -7.07
N GLU A 75 8.77 -7.53 -6.36
CA GLU A 75 8.88 -7.23 -4.94
C GLU A 75 10.04 -6.28 -4.69
N LYS A 76 9.84 -5.33 -3.77
CA LYS A 76 10.91 -4.50 -3.20
C LYS A 76 10.90 -4.61 -1.69
N LYS A 77 12.06 -4.93 -1.13
CA LYS A 77 12.26 -5.16 0.31
C LYS A 77 12.97 -3.98 0.95
N PHE A 78 12.50 -3.60 2.13
CA PHE A 78 13.07 -2.54 2.95
C PHE A 78 13.28 -3.09 4.36
N VAL A 79 14.40 -2.76 5.01
CA VAL A 79 14.51 -2.99 6.46
C VAL A 79 13.47 -2.16 7.20
N VAL A 80 12.95 -2.64 8.34
CA VAL A 80 11.85 -1.94 9.08
C VAL A 80 12.19 -0.48 9.42
N GLY A 81 13.46 -0.16 9.67
CA GLY A 81 13.90 1.22 9.92
C GLY A 81 13.67 2.19 8.74
N ARG A 82 13.43 1.68 7.53
CA ARG A 82 13.14 2.46 6.30
C ARG A 82 11.65 2.45 5.95
N ILE A 83 10.77 2.33 6.95
CA ILE A 83 9.31 2.28 6.74
C ILE A 83 8.77 3.46 5.95
N LYS A 84 9.33 4.65 6.12
CA LYS A 84 8.91 5.84 5.37
C LYS A 84 9.05 5.63 3.86
N GLU A 85 10.19 5.11 3.41
CA GLU A 85 10.45 4.88 1.98
C GLU A 85 9.61 3.74 1.40
N ALA A 86 9.37 2.70 2.20
CA ALA A 86 8.47 1.62 1.81
C ALA A 86 7.05 2.14 1.59
N LEU A 87 6.56 3.00 2.49
CA LEU A 87 5.23 3.60 2.38
C LEU A 87 5.13 4.64 1.25
N GLU A 88 6.19 5.38 0.96
CA GLU A 88 6.27 6.28 -0.20
C GLU A 88 6.14 5.49 -1.51
N LEU A 89 6.86 4.37 -1.64
CA LEU A 89 6.70 3.47 -2.80
C LEU A 89 5.29 2.89 -2.87
N PHE A 90 4.77 2.37 -1.75
CA PHE A 90 3.41 1.83 -1.71
C PHE A 90 2.39 2.85 -2.20
N GLN A 91 2.45 4.09 -1.71
CA GLN A 91 1.53 5.16 -2.14
C GLN A 91 1.72 5.57 -3.59
N LEU A 92 2.95 5.57 -4.10
CA LEU A 92 3.21 5.84 -5.51
C LEU A 92 2.50 4.82 -6.41
N GLU A 93 2.70 3.54 -6.13
CA GLU A 93 2.08 2.43 -6.87
C GLU A 93 0.55 2.43 -6.70
N LEU A 94 0.07 2.79 -5.51
CA LEU A 94 -1.35 2.90 -5.21
C LEU A 94 -2.06 3.98 -6.03
N SER A 95 -1.36 5.09 -6.30
CA SER A 95 -1.90 6.22 -7.07
C SER A 95 -1.90 6.00 -8.59
N GLY A 96 -1.24 4.93 -9.07
CA GLY A 96 -1.06 4.66 -10.49
C GLY A 96 -0.20 5.71 -11.22
N PRO A 97 0.14 5.48 -12.50
CA PRO A 97 0.82 6.49 -13.30
C PRO A 97 -0.10 7.72 -13.46
N LYS A 98 0.42 8.90 -13.11
CA LYS A 98 -0.21 10.17 -13.51
C LYS A 98 -0.21 10.23 -15.04
N SER A 99 -1.38 10.03 -15.63
CA SER A 99 -1.61 10.22 -17.07
C SER A 99 -1.53 11.70 -17.44
#